data_AF-A0A922CNZ8-F1
#
_entry.id   AF-A0A922CNZ8-F1
#
_cell.length_a   1.000
_cell.length_b   1.000
_cell.length_c   1.000
_cell.angle_alpha   90.00
_cell.angle_beta   90.00
_cell.angle_gamma   90.00
#
_symmetry.space_group_name_H-M   'P 1'
#
loop_
_entity.id
_entity.type
_entity.pdbx_description
1 polymer ?
#
loop_
_entity_poly.entity_id
_entity_poly.type
_entity_poly.pdbx_seq_one_letter_code
_entity_poly.pdbx_strand_id
1 'polypeptide(L)'
;MVYEWKDKVVLITGAARGIGANVVRIALEEGVKRVVIIDVDETNTVALKNELNAKHGEGKVEFIKCDVTNEAQLTSAYKSVLNDKTNEYVVVNSAAILNDSWATYRKQIDINVTALITGSLIALDMMRADKGGKGGAIINMSSVAALAPLPYTPIYNATKSAVMQFSIALGANDYYERTRVRVLTMCFGATDTGLIALQNMGCFDEVMESRLGEALSIYPGQK
;
A
#
# COMPACT_ATOMS: atom_id res chain seq x y z
N MET A 1 -9.53 -13.44 20.38
CA MET A 1 -8.32 -12.60 20.49
C MET A 1 -8.31 -11.64 19.32
N VAL A 2 -8.13 -10.35 19.59
CA VAL A 2 -7.97 -9.30 18.58
C VAL A 2 -6.54 -9.39 18.01
N TYR A 3 -6.34 -9.04 16.73
CA TYR A 3 -4.99 -9.02 16.15
C TYR A 3 -4.20 -7.81 16.69
N GLU A 4 -3.11 -8.05 17.39
CA GLU A 4 -2.26 -7.00 17.98
C GLU A 4 -1.16 -6.54 17.02
N TRP A 5 -0.78 -5.27 17.09
CA TRP A 5 0.32 -4.69 16.30
C TRP A 5 1.63 -4.56 17.10
N LYS A 6 1.54 -4.60 18.43
CA LYS A 6 2.64 -4.43 19.35
C LYS A 6 3.82 -5.35 19.02
N ASP A 7 5.05 -4.80 19.10
CA ASP A 7 6.32 -5.50 18.88
C ASP A 7 6.53 -6.07 17.46
N LYS A 8 5.61 -5.82 16.51
CA LYS A 8 5.77 -6.21 15.10
C LYS A 8 6.62 -5.21 14.33
N VAL A 9 7.21 -5.68 13.24
CA VAL A 9 7.87 -4.81 12.26
C VAL A 9 6.90 -4.54 11.13
N VAL A 10 6.63 -3.26 10.84
CA VAL A 10 5.76 -2.86 9.75
C VAL A 10 6.60 -2.44 8.55
N LEU A 11 6.31 -2.98 7.38
CA LEU A 11 6.84 -2.51 6.09
C LEU A 11 5.69 -1.90 5.30
N ILE A 12 5.86 -0.68 4.79
CA ILE A 12 4.80 -0.01 4.02
C ILE A 12 5.36 0.67 2.77
N THR A 13 4.72 0.42 1.62
CA THR A 13 5.02 1.15 0.38
C THR A 13 4.10 2.36 0.23
N GLY A 14 4.59 3.48 -0.32
CA GLY A 14 3.73 4.64 -0.61
C GLY A 14 3.25 5.38 0.64
N ALA A 15 4.16 5.66 1.58
CA ALA A 15 3.85 6.31 2.86
C ALA A 15 4.47 7.69 3.03
N ALA A 16 5.02 8.31 1.97
CA ALA A 16 5.49 9.69 2.02
C ALA A 16 4.40 10.69 2.44
N ARG A 17 3.12 10.38 2.14
CA ARG A 17 1.97 11.25 2.38
C ARG A 17 0.65 10.45 2.43
N GLY A 18 -0.46 11.14 2.70
CA GLY A 18 -1.81 10.59 2.60
C GLY A 18 -2.07 9.43 3.56
N ILE A 19 -2.82 8.42 3.09
CA ILE A 19 -3.24 7.27 3.91
C ILE A 19 -2.02 6.52 4.46
N GLY A 20 -1.00 6.26 3.64
CA GLY A 20 0.19 5.53 4.08
C GLY A 20 0.91 6.22 5.24
N ALA A 21 1.08 7.55 5.18
CA ALA A 21 1.67 8.32 6.27
C ALA A 21 0.83 8.23 7.57
N ASN A 22 -0.49 8.21 7.47
CA ASN A 22 -1.37 8.02 8.63
C ASN A 22 -1.29 6.60 9.20
N VAL A 23 -1.15 5.58 8.35
CA VAL A 23 -0.89 4.20 8.80
C VAL A 23 0.42 4.12 9.60
N VAL A 24 1.49 4.80 9.16
CA VAL A 24 2.75 4.86 9.92
C VAL A 24 2.54 5.47 11.31
N ARG A 25 1.83 6.60 11.40
CA ARG A 25 1.53 7.27 12.67
C ARG A 25 0.76 6.35 13.61
N ILE A 26 -0.34 5.76 13.13
CA ILE A 26 -1.18 4.86 13.93
C ILE A 26 -0.37 3.63 14.37
N ALA A 27 0.42 3.02 13.49
CA ALA A 27 1.24 1.88 13.83
C ALA A 27 2.20 2.16 15.00
N LEU A 28 2.81 3.35 15.05
CA LEU A 28 3.68 3.76 16.15
C LEU A 28 2.93 3.94 17.47
N GLU A 29 1.72 4.51 17.44
CA GLU A 29 0.86 4.62 18.62
C GLU A 29 0.44 3.24 19.15
N GLU A 30 0.25 2.26 18.24
CA GLU A 30 -0.06 0.86 18.58
C GLU A 30 1.15 0.05 19.09
N GLY A 31 2.31 0.70 19.26
CA GLY A 31 3.48 0.09 19.91
C GLY A 31 4.25 -0.90 19.03
N VAL A 32 4.23 -0.73 17.71
CA VAL A 32 5.09 -1.51 16.81
C VAL A 32 6.57 -1.34 17.17
N LYS A 33 7.37 -2.36 16.86
CA LYS A 33 8.83 -2.35 17.10
C LYS A 33 9.49 -1.23 16.30
N ARG A 34 9.21 -1.18 14.99
CA ARG A 34 9.62 -0.14 14.04
C ARG A 34 8.75 -0.20 12.78
N VAL A 35 8.77 0.88 11.99
CA VAL A 35 8.16 0.98 10.67
C VAL A 35 9.26 1.26 9.63
N VAL A 36 9.24 0.53 8.52
CA VAL A 36 10.12 0.79 7.37
C VAL A 36 9.26 1.27 6.20
N ILE A 37 9.53 2.49 5.75
CA ILE A 37 8.84 3.11 4.61
C ILE A 37 9.62 2.84 3.34
N ILE A 38 8.93 2.35 2.32
CA ILE A 38 9.41 2.27 0.93
C ILE A 38 8.66 3.32 0.12
N ASP A 39 9.38 4.28 -0.45
CA ASP A 39 8.78 5.32 -1.29
C ASP A 39 9.78 5.88 -2.30
N VAL A 40 9.27 6.48 -3.37
CA VAL A 40 10.08 7.21 -4.35
C VAL A 40 10.30 8.67 -3.93
N ASP A 41 9.37 9.23 -3.15
CA ASP A 41 9.41 10.61 -2.66
C ASP A 41 10.29 10.74 -1.41
N GLU A 42 11.58 10.91 -1.65
CA GLU A 42 12.59 11.05 -0.60
C GLU A 42 12.37 12.25 0.31
N THR A 43 12.02 13.42 -0.24
CA THR A 43 11.90 14.66 0.54
C THR A 43 10.81 14.55 1.59
N ASN A 44 9.60 14.14 1.20
CA ASN A 44 8.48 14.02 2.14
C ASN A 44 8.69 12.84 3.10
N THR A 45 9.29 11.73 2.64
CA THR A 45 9.53 10.58 3.52
C THR A 45 10.59 10.87 4.58
N VAL A 46 11.66 11.59 4.24
CA VAL A 46 12.68 12.00 5.20
C VAL A 46 12.10 12.96 6.24
N ALA A 47 11.26 13.91 5.83
CA ALA A 47 10.58 14.80 6.75
C ALA A 47 9.69 14.02 7.75
N LEU A 48 8.84 13.12 7.24
CA LEU A 48 7.98 12.27 8.06
C LEU A 48 8.78 11.38 9.02
N LYS A 49 9.86 10.75 8.53
CA LYS A 49 10.75 9.91 9.34
C LYS A 49 11.34 10.71 10.50
N ASN A 50 11.87 11.90 10.23
CA ASN A 50 12.50 12.74 11.24
C ASN A 50 11.48 13.23 12.30
N GLU A 51 10.28 13.64 11.86
CA GLU A 51 9.16 14.00 12.75
C GLU A 51 8.85 12.86 13.72
N LEU A 52 8.69 11.65 13.19
CA LEU A 52 8.25 10.50 13.98
C LEU A 52 9.34 9.90 14.85
N ASN A 53 10.60 9.90 14.40
CA ASN A 53 11.73 9.50 15.24
C ASN A 53 11.93 10.48 16.40
N ALA A 54 11.74 11.78 16.19
CA ALA A 54 11.81 12.77 17.27
C ALA A 54 10.73 12.53 18.34
N LYS A 55 9.54 12.07 17.94
CA LYS A 55 8.42 11.80 18.85
C LYS A 55 8.50 10.44 19.55
N HIS A 56 8.85 9.38 18.81
CA HIS A 56 8.74 7.99 19.28
C HIS A 56 10.08 7.33 19.61
N GLY A 57 11.20 7.96 19.26
CA GLY A 57 12.57 7.45 19.47
C GLY A 57 13.32 7.17 18.17
N GLU A 58 14.64 7.34 18.20
CA GLU A 58 15.50 7.10 17.04
C GLU A 58 15.39 5.64 16.55
N GLY A 59 15.36 5.45 15.23
CA GLY A 59 15.20 4.13 14.61
C GLY A 59 13.78 3.55 14.65
N LYS A 60 12.78 4.30 15.12
CA LYS A 60 11.37 3.86 15.06
C LYS A 60 10.81 3.87 13.65
N VAL A 61 11.29 4.78 12.81
CA VAL A 61 10.98 4.88 11.39
C VAL A 61 12.27 4.85 10.59
N GLU A 62 12.31 3.96 9.62
CA GLU A 62 13.36 3.85 8.62
C GLU A 62 12.80 4.12 7.23
N PHE A 63 13.68 4.51 6.30
CA PHE A 63 13.30 4.83 4.94
C PHE A 63 14.22 4.12 3.95
N ILE A 64 13.62 3.50 2.94
CA ILE A 64 14.29 2.93 1.78
C ILE A 64 13.71 3.61 0.53
N LYS A 65 14.53 4.41 -0.16
CA LYS A 65 14.16 4.99 -1.45
C LYS A 65 14.07 3.88 -2.49
N CYS A 66 12.89 3.67 -3.07
CA CYS A 66 12.70 2.64 -4.08
C CYS A 66 11.50 3.00 -4.97
N ASP A 67 11.71 2.90 -6.29
CA ASP A 67 10.62 2.87 -7.24
C ASP A 67 10.03 1.45 -7.27
N VAL A 68 8.77 1.32 -6.90
CA VAL A 68 8.09 0.03 -6.79
C VAL A 68 7.92 -0.65 -8.15
N THR A 69 8.00 0.08 -9.27
CA THR A 69 8.01 -0.54 -10.61
C THR A 69 9.36 -1.16 -10.96
N ASN A 70 10.42 -0.90 -10.18
CA ASN A 70 11.69 -1.57 -10.32
C ASN A 70 11.71 -2.84 -9.44
N GLU A 71 11.38 -3.97 -10.04
CA GLU A 71 11.27 -5.26 -9.34
C GLU A 71 12.52 -5.65 -8.55
N ALA A 72 13.72 -5.37 -9.09
CA ALA A 72 14.97 -5.70 -8.43
C ALA A 72 15.18 -4.84 -7.16
N GLN A 73 14.89 -3.54 -7.23
CA GLN A 73 14.93 -2.65 -6.07
C GLN A 73 13.89 -3.06 -5.03
N LEU A 74 12.65 -3.31 -5.46
CA LEU A 74 11.56 -3.71 -4.58
C LEU A 74 11.89 -5.02 -3.86
N THR A 75 12.42 -6.00 -4.58
CA THR A 75 12.83 -7.29 -4.02
C THR A 75 13.94 -7.14 -3.00
N SER A 76 14.95 -6.32 -3.31
CA SER A 76 16.05 -6.04 -2.38
C SER A 76 15.54 -5.36 -1.11
N ALA A 77 14.66 -4.36 -1.25
CA ALA A 77 14.08 -3.62 -0.12
C ALA A 77 13.21 -4.51 0.79
N TYR A 78 12.36 -5.37 0.22
CA TYR A 78 11.55 -6.28 1.01
C TYR A 78 12.44 -7.31 1.73
N LYS A 79 13.41 -7.90 1.04
CA LYS A 79 14.30 -8.90 1.64
C LYS A 79 15.19 -8.32 2.73
N SER A 80 15.64 -7.07 2.61
CA SER A 80 16.47 -6.44 3.64
C SER A 80 15.69 -6.20 4.94
N VAL A 81 14.38 -5.99 4.86
CA VAL A 81 13.50 -5.79 6.02
C VAL A 81 13.01 -7.10 6.62
N LEU A 82 12.66 -8.08 5.77
CA LEU A 82 12.00 -9.33 6.16
C LEU A 82 12.98 -10.50 6.42
N ASN A 83 14.28 -10.25 6.50
CA ASN A 83 15.31 -11.29 6.63
C ASN A 83 15.33 -11.98 8.00
N ASP A 84 14.96 -11.28 9.07
CA ASP A 84 14.98 -11.81 10.43
C ASP A 84 13.69 -12.58 10.70
N LYS A 85 13.77 -13.91 10.57
CA LYS A 85 12.64 -14.82 10.77
C LYS A 85 12.12 -14.86 12.21
N THR A 86 12.80 -14.23 13.16
CA THR A 86 12.34 -14.14 14.56
C THR A 86 11.30 -13.05 14.78
N ASN A 87 11.14 -12.10 13.85
CA ASN A 87 10.11 -11.09 13.92
C ASN A 87 8.79 -11.59 13.31
N GLU A 88 7.67 -11.07 13.82
CA GLU A 88 6.39 -11.09 13.11
C GLU A 88 6.23 -9.76 12.35
N TYR A 89 5.75 -9.85 11.11
CA TYR A 89 5.73 -8.72 10.19
C TYR A 89 4.31 -8.35 9.76
N VAL A 90 4.10 -7.06 9.51
CA VAL A 90 2.94 -6.53 8.81
C VAL A 90 3.42 -5.81 7.56
N VAL A 91 3.00 -6.27 6.39
CA VAL A 91 3.35 -5.65 5.10
C VAL A 91 2.12 -4.92 4.57
N VAL A 92 2.24 -3.63 4.32
CA VAL A 92 1.17 -2.77 3.79
C VAL A 92 1.57 -2.30 2.40
N ASN A 93 0.93 -2.86 1.37
CA ASN A 93 1.14 -2.43 -0.01
C ASN A 93 0.19 -1.26 -0.31
N SER A 94 0.68 -0.02 -0.12
CA SER A 94 -0.12 1.21 -0.25
C SER A 94 0.26 2.13 -1.42
N ALA A 95 1.40 1.90 -2.08
CA ALA A 95 1.78 2.69 -3.26
C ALA A 95 0.71 2.59 -4.36
N ALA A 96 0.21 3.74 -4.82
CA ALA A 96 -0.77 3.83 -5.89
C ALA A 96 -0.77 5.20 -6.56
N ILE A 97 -1.20 5.23 -7.82
CA ILE A 97 -1.56 6.45 -8.54
C ILE A 97 -2.97 6.32 -9.13
N LEU A 98 -3.57 7.47 -9.48
CA LEU A 98 -4.85 7.57 -10.15
C LEU A 98 -4.70 8.50 -11.35
N ASN A 99 -4.52 7.94 -12.54
CA ASN A 99 -4.44 8.66 -13.81
C ASN A 99 -4.69 7.71 -14.98
N ASP A 100 -5.84 7.85 -15.61
CA ASP A 100 -6.32 7.00 -16.70
C ASP A 100 -5.94 7.53 -18.09
N SER A 101 -5.14 8.60 -18.17
CA SER A 101 -4.68 9.15 -19.45
C SER A 101 -3.81 8.15 -20.22
N TRP A 102 -3.79 8.28 -21.55
CA TRP A 102 -2.92 7.49 -22.43
C TRP A 102 -1.44 7.51 -22.03
N ALA A 103 -0.98 8.63 -21.47
CA ALA A 103 0.40 8.80 -21.04
C ALA A 103 0.74 7.99 -19.77
N THR A 104 -0.23 7.75 -18.89
CA THR A 104 0.05 7.26 -17.53
C THR A 104 -0.55 5.89 -17.23
N TYR A 105 -1.58 5.45 -17.96
CA TYR A 105 -2.36 4.27 -17.57
C TYR A 105 -1.52 2.97 -17.42
N ARG A 106 -0.47 2.78 -18.22
CA ARG A 106 0.41 1.61 -18.10
C ARG A 106 1.20 1.66 -16.79
N LYS A 107 1.78 2.81 -16.47
CA LYS A 107 2.47 3.05 -15.20
C LYS A 107 1.51 2.86 -14.01
N GLN A 108 0.24 3.25 -14.17
CA GLN A 108 -0.78 2.98 -13.15
C GLN A 108 -0.99 1.48 -12.92
N ILE A 109 -1.05 0.67 -13.98
CA ILE A 109 -1.13 -0.79 -13.85
C ILE A 109 0.12 -1.35 -13.18
N ASP A 110 1.30 -0.90 -13.59
CA ASP A 110 2.58 -1.35 -13.04
C ASP A 110 2.69 -1.07 -11.53
N ILE A 111 2.28 0.14 -11.09
CA ILE A 111 2.31 0.51 -9.67
C ILE A 111 1.18 -0.16 -8.90
N ASN A 112 -0.07 0.01 -9.34
CA ASN A 112 -1.24 -0.37 -8.54
C ASN A 112 -1.44 -1.89 -8.48
N VAL A 113 -1.03 -2.62 -9.52
CA VAL A 113 -1.26 -4.06 -9.65
C VAL A 113 0.05 -4.82 -9.57
N THR A 114 0.95 -4.63 -10.54
CA THR A 114 2.15 -5.48 -10.70
C THR A 114 3.03 -5.39 -9.45
N ALA A 115 3.40 -4.18 -9.04
CA ALA A 115 4.25 -3.98 -7.86
C ALA A 115 3.61 -4.48 -6.55
N LEU A 116 2.29 -4.28 -6.39
CA LEU A 116 1.56 -4.78 -5.23
C LEU A 116 1.53 -6.32 -5.17
N ILE A 117 1.29 -6.97 -6.30
CA ILE A 117 1.33 -8.43 -6.41
C ILE A 117 2.75 -8.92 -6.09
N THR A 118 3.77 -8.33 -6.71
CA THR A 118 5.17 -8.68 -6.46
C THR A 118 5.53 -8.53 -4.99
N GLY A 119 5.20 -7.40 -4.36
CA GLY A 119 5.42 -7.18 -2.92
C GLY A 119 4.69 -8.20 -2.05
N SER A 120 3.44 -8.53 -2.38
CA SER A 120 2.65 -9.56 -1.67
C SER A 120 3.27 -10.94 -1.77
N LEU A 121 3.76 -11.33 -2.95
CA LEU A 121 4.39 -12.64 -3.17
C LEU A 121 5.71 -12.77 -2.42
N ILE A 122 6.54 -11.72 -2.44
CA ILE A 122 7.80 -11.68 -1.68
C ILE A 122 7.52 -11.76 -0.18
N ALA A 123 6.56 -10.97 0.30
CA ALA A 123 6.16 -10.98 1.71
C ALA A 123 5.67 -12.37 2.14
N LEU A 124 4.78 -12.99 1.35
CA LEU A 124 4.27 -14.33 1.64
C LEU A 124 5.40 -15.36 1.73
N ASP A 125 6.35 -15.34 0.79
CA ASP A 125 7.47 -16.30 0.78
C ASP A 125 8.41 -16.13 1.98
N MET A 126 8.68 -14.87 2.38
CA MET A 126 9.58 -14.56 3.49
C MET A 126 8.94 -14.81 4.87
N MET A 127 7.63 -14.55 5.01
CA MET A 127 6.95 -14.57 6.31
C MET A 127 6.33 -15.92 6.67
N ARG A 128 6.08 -16.81 5.69
CA ARG A 128 5.32 -18.04 5.89
C ARG A 128 5.92 -19.01 6.92
N ALA A 129 5.07 -19.52 7.81
CA ALA A 129 5.45 -20.41 8.88
C ALA A 129 5.95 -21.78 8.41
N ASP A 130 5.36 -22.35 7.34
CA ASP A 130 5.79 -23.62 6.76
C ASP A 130 7.18 -23.55 6.06
N LYS A 131 7.82 -22.38 6.00
CA LYS A 131 9.25 -22.20 5.61
C LYS A 131 10.10 -21.52 6.69
N GLY A 132 9.64 -21.59 7.95
CA GLY A 132 10.38 -21.13 9.13
C GLY A 132 10.22 -19.66 9.48
N GLY A 133 9.31 -18.92 8.85
CA GLY A 133 8.88 -17.61 9.33
C GLY A 133 7.91 -17.71 10.52
N LYS A 134 7.44 -16.57 11.05
CA LYS A 134 6.44 -16.54 12.14
C LYS A 134 4.98 -16.37 11.67
N GLY A 135 4.75 -16.27 10.37
CA GLY A 135 3.49 -15.76 9.83
C GLY A 135 3.44 -14.23 9.89
N GLY A 136 2.25 -13.67 9.88
CA GLY A 136 2.03 -12.22 9.95
C GLY A 136 0.79 -11.78 9.18
N ALA A 137 0.83 -10.57 8.63
CA ALA A 137 -0.24 -10.02 7.81
C ALA A 137 0.27 -9.25 6.59
N ILE A 138 -0.42 -9.40 5.47
CA ILE A 138 -0.31 -8.56 4.28
C ILE A 138 -1.60 -7.75 4.17
N ILE A 139 -1.49 -6.44 4.01
CA ILE A 139 -2.61 -5.52 3.83
C ILE A 139 -2.44 -4.86 2.47
N ASN A 140 -3.39 -5.12 1.57
CA ASN A 140 -3.39 -4.56 0.23
C ASN A 140 -4.42 -3.43 0.11
N MET A 141 -3.95 -2.26 -0.34
CA MET A 141 -4.78 -1.07 -0.46
C MET A 141 -5.56 -1.08 -1.79
N SER A 142 -6.83 -1.47 -1.70
CA SER A 142 -7.78 -1.35 -2.80
C SER A 142 -8.55 -0.01 -2.71
N SER A 143 -9.80 0.03 -3.15
CA SER A 143 -10.66 1.21 -3.16
C SER A 143 -12.12 0.78 -3.27
N VAL A 144 -13.05 1.64 -2.87
CA VAL A 144 -14.47 1.51 -3.26
C VAL A 144 -14.67 1.42 -4.77
N ALA A 145 -13.71 1.90 -5.59
CA ALA A 145 -13.68 1.71 -7.04
C ALA A 145 -13.57 0.24 -7.48
N ALA A 146 -13.22 -0.67 -6.57
CA ALA A 146 -13.29 -2.12 -6.82
C ALA A 146 -14.70 -2.70 -6.63
N LEU A 147 -15.57 -1.98 -5.92
CA LEU A 147 -16.90 -2.43 -5.50
C LEU A 147 -18.02 -1.75 -6.29
N ALA A 148 -17.81 -0.49 -6.69
CA ALA A 148 -18.77 0.31 -7.43
C ALA A 148 -18.07 1.03 -8.59
N PRO A 149 -18.68 1.04 -9.79
CA PRO A 149 -18.07 1.64 -10.97
C PRO A 149 -18.00 3.17 -10.84
N LEU A 150 -16.80 3.71 -11.03
CA LEU A 150 -16.58 5.15 -11.22
C LEU A 150 -16.30 5.41 -12.70
N PRO A 151 -17.23 6.01 -13.46
CA PRO A 151 -17.16 6.04 -14.92
C PRO A 151 -16.01 6.88 -15.49
N TYR A 152 -15.45 7.79 -14.69
CA TYR A 152 -14.36 8.68 -15.10
C TYR A 152 -12.97 8.03 -15.02
N THR A 153 -12.87 6.89 -14.34
CA THR A 153 -11.58 6.25 -14.01
C THR A 153 -11.63 4.71 -14.21
N PRO A 154 -12.15 4.20 -15.34
CA PRO A 154 -12.37 2.77 -15.53
C PRO A 154 -11.11 1.91 -15.44
N ILE A 155 -9.93 2.43 -15.82
CA ILE A 155 -8.66 1.72 -15.69
C ILE A 155 -8.27 1.65 -14.21
N TYR A 156 -8.39 2.74 -13.45
CA TYR A 156 -8.18 2.71 -12.00
C TYR A 156 -9.12 1.70 -11.33
N ASN A 157 -10.41 1.68 -11.69
CA ASN A 157 -11.38 0.69 -11.22
C ASN A 157 -10.88 -0.73 -11.51
N ALA A 158 -10.45 -1.00 -12.75
CA ALA A 158 -9.90 -2.29 -13.12
C ALA A 158 -8.68 -2.67 -12.26
N THR A 159 -7.76 -1.73 -11.99
CA THR A 159 -6.61 -2.00 -11.10
C THR A 159 -7.04 -2.36 -9.69
N LYS A 160 -8.02 -1.66 -9.12
CA LYS A 160 -8.47 -1.89 -7.75
C LYS A 160 -9.33 -3.16 -7.63
N SER A 161 -10.11 -3.50 -8.65
CA SER A 161 -10.77 -4.81 -8.77
C SER A 161 -9.77 -5.96 -8.85
N ALA A 162 -8.70 -5.81 -9.62
CA ALA A 162 -7.62 -6.82 -9.69
C ALA A 162 -6.96 -7.01 -8.32
N VAL A 163 -6.61 -5.92 -7.62
CA VAL A 163 -6.06 -5.98 -6.25
C VAL A 163 -7.01 -6.67 -5.28
N MET A 164 -8.30 -6.36 -5.34
CA MET A 164 -9.31 -6.96 -4.48
C MET A 164 -9.41 -8.47 -4.72
N GLN A 165 -9.60 -8.90 -5.96
CA GLN A 165 -9.76 -10.31 -6.29
C GLN A 165 -8.49 -11.12 -6.00
N PHE A 166 -7.32 -10.57 -6.31
CA PHE A 166 -6.02 -11.17 -5.98
C PHE A 166 -5.89 -11.40 -4.47
N SER A 167 -6.21 -10.38 -3.67
CA SER A 167 -6.06 -10.45 -2.22
C SER A 167 -7.04 -11.43 -1.57
N ILE A 168 -8.29 -11.51 -2.05
CA ILE A 168 -9.27 -12.50 -1.60
C ILE A 168 -8.77 -13.92 -1.87
N ALA A 169 -8.25 -14.17 -3.09
CA ALA A 169 -7.73 -15.48 -3.46
C ALA A 169 -6.49 -15.86 -2.62
N LEU A 170 -5.55 -14.92 -2.41
CA LEU A 170 -4.34 -15.16 -1.62
C LEU A 170 -4.65 -15.34 -0.12
N GLY A 171 -5.71 -14.70 0.38
CA GLY A 171 -6.18 -14.77 1.76
C GLY A 171 -7.04 -15.99 2.08
N ALA A 172 -7.28 -16.89 1.12
CA ALA A 172 -8.08 -18.09 1.34
C ALA A 172 -7.47 -19.01 2.42
N ASN A 173 -8.33 -19.78 3.09
CA ASN A 173 -7.91 -20.66 4.19
C ASN A 173 -6.85 -21.68 3.76
N ASP A 174 -6.89 -22.17 2.52
CA ASP A 174 -5.89 -23.10 1.97
C ASP A 174 -4.45 -22.55 2.02
N TYR A 175 -4.29 -21.23 1.86
CA TYR A 175 -3.01 -20.56 2.07
C TYR A 175 -2.73 -20.35 3.56
N TYR A 176 -3.71 -19.84 4.31
CA TYR A 176 -3.51 -19.44 5.70
C TYR A 176 -3.13 -20.59 6.63
N GLU A 177 -3.76 -21.77 6.48
CA GLU A 177 -3.51 -22.94 7.34
C GLU A 177 -2.05 -23.35 7.40
N ARG A 178 -1.36 -23.23 6.25
CA ARG A 178 0.05 -23.55 6.10
C ARG A 178 0.96 -22.38 6.39
N THR A 179 0.66 -21.22 5.80
CA THR A 179 1.57 -20.07 5.81
C THR A 179 1.48 -19.26 7.09
N ARG A 180 0.33 -19.30 7.79
CA ARG A 180 0.00 -18.42 8.92
C ARG A 180 0.13 -16.92 8.59
N VAL A 181 0.08 -16.56 7.31
CA VAL A 181 0.08 -15.17 6.82
C VAL A 181 -1.34 -14.80 6.46
N ARG A 182 -1.92 -13.82 7.17
CA ARG A 182 -3.24 -13.27 6.83
C ARG A 182 -3.10 -12.32 5.65
N VAL A 183 -4.10 -12.26 4.78
CA VAL A 183 -4.18 -11.23 3.73
C VAL A 183 -5.48 -10.46 3.91
N LEU A 184 -5.37 -9.13 4.00
CA LEU A 184 -6.50 -8.23 4.14
C LEU A 184 -6.53 -7.24 2.97
N THR A 185 -7.72 -6.79 2.63
CA THR A 185 -7.93 -5.76 1.60
C THR A 185 -8.68 -4.59 2.21
N MET A 186 -8.13 -3.40 2.03
CA MET A 186 -8.76 -2.16 2.51
C MET A 186 -9.37 -1.41 1.33
N CYS A 187 -10.68 -1.15 1.37
CA CYS A 187 -11.40 -0.42 0.32
C CYS A 187 -11.82 0.96 0.83
N PHE A 188 -10.89 1.91 0.83
CA PHE A 188 -11.18 3.30 1.23
C PHE A 188 -12.04 4.02 0.20
N GLY A 189 -12.84 4.97 0.69
CA GLY A 189 -13.62 5.89 -0.12
C GLY A 189 -12.77 7.00 -0.71
N ALA A 190 -13.40 8.08 -1.20
CA ALA A 190 -12.68 9.29 -1.53
C ALA A 190 -12.06 9.86 -0.24
N THR A 191 -10.73 9.87 -0.14
CA THR A 191 -9.99 10.37 1.03
C THR A 191 -9.17 11.58 0.63
N ASP A 192 -9.22 12.64 1.44
CA ASP A 192 -8.50 13.89 1.22
C ASP A 192 -6.98 13.66 1.23
N THR A 193 -6.45 13.37 0.06
CA THR A 193 -5.05 13.03 -0.19
C THR A 193 -4.65 13.53 -1.56
N GLY A 194 -3.33 13.57 -1.82
CA GLY A 194 -2.82 13.91 -3.15
C GLY A 194 -3.29 12.96 -4.28
N LEU A 195 -3.81 11.77 -3.98
CA LEU A 195 -4.26 10.81 -5.00
C LEU A 195 -5.42 11.34 -5.84
N ILE A 196 -6.33 12.09 -5.22
CA ILE A 196 -7.52 12.66 -5.88
C ILE A 196 -7.36 14.15 -6.21
N ALA A 197 -6.15 14.69 -6.07
CA ALA A 197 -5.88 16.06 -6.47
C ALA A 197 -5.89 16.15 -8.00
N LEU A 198 -6.67 17.08 -8.56
CA LEU A 198 -6.95 17.15 -10.00
C LEU A 198 -5.68 17.16 -10.86
N GLN A 199 -4.62 17.82 -10.42
CA GLN A 199 -3.34 17.89 -11.13
C GLN A 199 -2.60 16.54 -11.26
N ASN A 200 -2.97 15.55 -10.45
CA ASN A 200 -2.37 14.21 -10.50
C ASN A 200 -3.23 13.23 -11.32
N MET A 201 -4.47 13.60 -11.61
CA MET A 201 -5.42 12.78 -12.33
C MET A 201 -5.41 13.08 -13.83
N GLY A 202 -6.04 12.19 -14.59
CA GLY A 202 -6.24 12.34 -16.02
C GLY A 202 -7.19 11.28 -16.54
N CYS A 203 -7.80 11.52 -17.69
CA CYS A 203 -8.65 10.56 -18.38
C CYS A 203 -8.19 10.38 -19.83
N PHE A 204 -8.45 9.21 -20.42
CA PHE A 204 -8.17 8.98 -21.84
C PHE A 204 -9.22 9.61 -22.77
N ASP A 205 -10.38 9.98 -22.23
CA ASP A 205 -11.49 10.60 -22.93
C ASP A 205 -11.64 12.07 -22.49
N GLU A 206 -11.57 12.99 -23.46
CA GLU A 206 -11.56 14.44 -23.20
C GLU A 206 -12.86 14.94 -22.57
N VAL A 207 -14.01 14.35 -22.95
CA VAL A 207 -15.32 14.74 -22.39
C VAL A 207 -15.40 14.34 -20.94
N MET A 208 -14.97 13.12 -20.61
CA MET A 208 -14.92 12.64 -19.23
C MET A 208 -13.87 13.40 -18.41
N GLU A 209 -12.72 13.74 -18.99
CA GLU A 209 -11.69 14.54 -18.34
C GLU A 209 -12.21 15.92 -17.92
N SER A 210 -12.93 16.61 -18.82
CA SER A 210 -13.49 17.94 -18.54
C SER A 210 -14.49 17.95 -17.37
N ARG A 211 -15.05 16.78 -17.03
CA ARG A 211 -16.06 16.60 -15.97
C ARG A 211 -15.48 16.05 -14.66
N LEU A 212 -14.19 15.74 -14.62
CA LEU A 212 -13.55 15.06 -13.50
C LEU A 212 -13.68 15.84 -12.18
N GLY A 213 -13.52 17.17 -12.23
CA GLY A 213 -13.67 18.03 -11.05
C GLY A 213 -15.07 18.02 -10.46
N GLU A 214 -16.10 18.12 -11.30
CA GLU A 214 -17.48 18.02 -10.88
C GLU A 214 -17.78 16.63 -10.31
N ALA A 215 -17.29 15.58 -10.97
CA ALA A 215 -17.48 14.20 -10.55
C ALA A 215 -16.83 13.87 -9.20
N LEU A 216 -15.72 14.51 -8.82
CA LEU A 216 -15.11 14.29 -7.51
C LEU A 216 -15.91 14.98 -6.40
N SER A 217 -16.54 16.11 -6.70
CA SER A 217 -17.27 16.91 -5.72
C SER A 217 -18.54 16.24 -5.17
N ILE A 218 -19.07 15.24 -5.89
CA ILE A 218 -20.28 14.51 -5.49
C ILE A 218 -20.02 13.35 -4.51
N TYR A 219 -18.76 12.91 -4.35
CA TYR A 219 -18.44 11.83 -3.43
C TYR A 219 -18.13 12.36 -2.03
N PRO A 220 -18.66 11.72 -0.96
CA PRO A 220 -18.37 12.13 0.40
C PRO A 220 -16.88 11.91 0.70
N GLY A 221 -16.18 12.99 1.04
CA GLY A 221 -14.76 12.95 1.40
C GLY A 221 -14.53 12.42 2.81
N GLN A 222 -13.49 11.59 2.96
CA GLN A 222 -12.94 11.12 4.22
C GLN A 222 -11.70 11.94 4.58
N LYS A 223 -11.45 12.14 5.87
CA LYS A 223 -10.23 12.77 6.39
C LYS A 223 -9.27 11.72 6.94
#